data_AF-A0A972X2G9-F1
#
_entry.id   AF-A0A972X2G9-F1
#
_cell.length_a   1.000
_cell.length_b   1.000
_cell.length_c   1.000
_cell.angle_alpha   90.00
_cell.angle_beta   90.00
_cell.angle_gamma   90.00
#
_symmetry.space_group_name_H-M   'P 1'
#
loop_
_entity.id
_entity.type
_entity.pdbx_description
1 polymer ?
#
loop_
_entity_poly.entity_id
_entity_poly.type
_entity_poly.pdbx_seq_one_letter_code
_entity_poly.pdbx_strand_id
1 'polypeptide(L)'
;ASPLSEIRFGRPQLAQLIRIGNLTTDQVQESINAFAFDLKVNGKSKEINGHALNYFMGILRKGPYAQASNYEAPETRQMRLYLEAKEREQKVREELESRLQTVDFAEWISILTSEEISQIVPPSNFAKIGSQGHSVQLKQYFRKNVDRIYPER
;
A
#
# COMPACT_ATOMS: atom_id res chain seq x y z
N ALA A 1 7.69 1.76 21.42
CA ALA A 1 8.87 2.46 21.96
C ALA A 1 8.85 3.91 21.47
N SER A 2 9.31 4.89 22.27
CA SER A 2 9.39 6.29 21.82
C SER A 2 10.45 6.45 20.72
N PRO A 3 10.21 7.25 19.65
CA PRO A 3 11.13 7.40 18.51
C PRO A 3 12.57 7.80 18.89
N LEU A 4 12.78 8.46 20.04
CA LEU A 4 14.08 8.95 20.50
C LEU A 4 14.56 8.26 21.80
N SER A 5 14.03 7.08 22.10
CA SER A 5 14.44 6.32 23.30
C SER A 5 15.92 5.94 23.30
N GLU A 6 16.52 5.70 22.12
CA GLU A 6 17.94 5.36 21.95
C GLU A 6 18.88 6.49 22.39
N ILE A 7 18.45 7.75 22.25
CA ILE A 7 19.20 8.92 22.73
C ILE A 7 18.76 9.35 24.15
N ARG A 8 17.99 8.50 24.85
CA ARG A 8 17.45 8.74 26.20
C ARG A 8 16.56 9.98 26.31
N PHE A 9 15.91 10.38 25.22
CA PHE A 9 14.88 11.41 25.28
C PHE A 9 13.59 10.81 25.87
N GLY A 10 13.03 11.46 26.90
CA GLY A 10 11.82 10.98 27.57
C GLY A 10 11.21 12.00 28.53
N ARG A 11 10.54 11.49 29.56
CA ARG A 11 9.78 12.30 30.54
C ARG A 11 10.59 13.46 31.16
N PRO A 12 11.87 13.30 31.55
CA PRO A 12 12.64 14.40 32.11
C PRO A 12 12.81 15.57 31.14
N GLN A 13 13.05 15.29 29.85
CA GLN A 13 13.21 16.31 28.82
C GLN A 13 11.88 17.01 28.52
N LEU A 14 10.79 16.24 28.43
CA LEU A 14 9.44 16.81 28.27
C LEU A 14 9.10 17.77 29.42
N ALA A 15 9.40 17.40 30.66
CA ALA A 15 9.19 18.27 31.81
C ALA A 15 10.00 19.58 31.71
N GLN A 16 11.23 19.52 31.20
CA GLN A 16 12.03 20.73 30.95
C GLN A 16 11.39 21.63 29.88
N LEU A 17 10.87 21.06 28.79
CA LEU A 17 10.23 21.82 27.71
C LEU A 17 8.92 22.46 28.16
N ILE A 18 8.10 21.73 28.93
CA ILE A 18 6.86 22.27 29.51
C ILE A 18 7.15 23.48 30.39
N ARG A 19 8.21 23.42 31.22
CA ARG A 19 8.61 24.55 32.07
C ARG A 19 9.02 25.78 31.27
N ILE A 20 9.59 25.60 30.07
CA ILE A 20 9.96 26.70 29.19
C ILE A 20 8.72 27.32 28.55
N GLY A 21 7.72 26.50 28.18
CA GLY A 21 6.42 26.98 27.73
C GLY A 21 6.37 27.58 26.31
N ASN A 22 7.46 27.44 25.53
CA ASN A 22 7.58 28.04 24.20
C ASN A 22 7.07 27.17 23.04
N LEU A 23 6.69 25.92 23.31
CA LEU A 23 6.23 24.96 22.30
C LEU A 23 4.93 24.30 22.74
N THR A 24 4.04 24.08 21.79
CA THR A 24 2.86 23.24 21.99
C THR A 24 3.25 21.76 22.01
N THR A 25 2.37 20.92 22.55
CA THR A 25 2.55 19.46 22.53
C THR A 25 2.76 18.94 21.11
N ASP A 26 1.99 19.44 20.15
CA ASP A 26 2.06 19.02 18.75
C ASP A 26 3.41 19.39 18.14
N GLN A 27 3.90 20.62 18.36
CA GLN A 27 5.21 21.04 17.88
C GLN A 27 6.36 20.20 18.46
N VAL A 28 6.26 19.81 19.73
CA VAL A 28 7.25 18.91 20.35
C VAL A 28 7.17 17.53 19.72
N GLN A 29 5.96 16.99 19.51
CA GLN A 29 5.77 15.66 18.92
C GLN A 29 6.23 15.61 17.46
N GLU A 30 5.93 16.62 16.66
CA GLU A 30 6.40 16.78 15.29
C GLU A 30 7.93 16.88 15.25
N SER A 31 8.52 17.68 16.14
CA SER A 31 9.98 17.81 16.23
C SER A 31 10.65 16.48 16.59
N ILE A 32 10.05 15.70 17.51
CA ILE A 32 10.54 14.37 17.89
C ILE A 32 10.53 13.43 16.68
N ASN A 33 9.43 13.43 15.91
CA ASN A 33 9.27 12.57 14.75
C ASN A 33 10.25 12.96 13.63
N ALA A 34 10.37 14.26 13.33
CA ALA A 34 11.27 14.79 12.31
C ALA A 34 12.73 14.50 12.66
N PHE A 35 13.14 14.74 13.91
CA PHE A 35 14.52 14.46 14.32
C PHE A 35 14.85 12.97 14.34
N ALA A 36 13.90 12.12 14.78
CA ALA A 36 14.08 10.67 14.73
C ALA A 36 14.25 10.16 13.29
N PHE A 37 13.46 10.71 12.34
CA PHE A 37 13.62 10.42 10.92
C PHE A 37 15.01 10.84 10.42
N ASP A 38 15.44 12.05 10.75
CA ASP A 38 16.74 12.57 10.34
C ASP A 38 17.91 11.74 10.86
N LEU A 39 17.83 11.27 12.11
CA LEU A 39 18.84 10.39 12.70
C LEU A 39 18.90 9.04 11.98
N LYS A 40 17.74 8.46 11.64
CA LYS A 40 17.64 7.11 11.07
C LYS A 40 17.87 7.05 9.56
N VAL A 41 17.37 8.05 8.82
CA VAL A 41 17.30 8.05 7.36
C VAL A 41 18.33 8.98 6.75
N ASN A 42 18.42 10.21 7.25
CA ASN A 42 19.30 11.24 6.66
C ASN A 42 20.71 11.25 7.26
N GLY A 43 20.99 10.38 8.24
CA GLY A 43 22.32 10.26 8.84
C GLY A 43 22.72 11.49 9.68
N LYS A 44 21.75 12.24 10.20
CA LYS A 44 21.98 13.47 11.00
C LYS A 44 22.95 13.27 12.17
N SER A 45 23.04 12.05 12.71
CA SER A 45 24.00 11.68 13.75
C SER A 45 25.46 11.93 13.37
N LYS A 46 25.80 11.88 12.08
CA LYS A 46 27.15 12.14 11.56
C LYS A 46 27.50 13.64 11.49
N GLU A 47 26.49 14.50 11.47
CA GLU A 47 26.65 15.95 11.38
C GLU A 47 26.68 16.63 12.76
N ILE A 48 26.16 15.95 13.78
CA ILE A 48 26.08 16.51 15.14
C ILE A 48 27.45 16.38 15.83
N ASN A 49 28.02 17.51 16.19
CA ASN A 49 29.16 17.56 17.10
C ASN A 49 28.68 17.32 18.54
N GLY A 50 28.90 16.13 19.08
CA GLY A 50 28.57 15.76 20.46
C GLY A 50 27.29 14.93 20.60
N HIS A 51 26.65 15.00 21.78
CA HIS A 51 25.47 14.17 22.08
C HIS A 51 24.20 14.67 21.39
N ALA A 52 23.57 13.83 20.57
CA ALA A 52 22.33 14.12 19.85
C ALA A 52 21.18 14.64 20.74
N LEU A 53 21.08 14.13 21.98
CA LEU A 53 20.11 14.62 22.96
C LEU A 53 20.31 16.10 23.30
N ASN A 54 21.56 16.49 23.56
CA ASN A 54 21.89 17.87 23.93
C ASN A 54 21.69 18.82 22.75
N TYR A 55 22.07 18.38 21.55
CA TYR A 55 21.82 19.11 20.30
C TYR A 55 20.32 19.37 20.11
N PHE A 56 19.51 18.31 20.19
CA PHE A 56 18.07 18.41 19.99
C PHE A 56 17.39 19.28 21.05
N MET A 57 17.74 19.11 22.33
CA MET A 57 17.26 19.98 23.40
C MET A 57 17.67 21.44 23.18
N GLY A 58 18.88 21.70 22.66
CA GLY A 58 19.34 23.04 22.33
C GLY A 58 18.47 23.74 21.27
N ILE A 59 17.98 22.98 20.28
CA ILE A 59 17.05 23.46 19.26
C ILE A 59 15.67 23.73 19.87
N LEU A 60 15.10 22.75 20.59
CA LEU A 60 13.76 22.85 21.16
C LEU A 60 13.57 24.00 22.16
N ARG A 61 14.66 24.44 22.82
CA ARG A 61 14.62 25.64 23.67
C ARG A 61 14.38 26.94 22.89
N LYS A 62 14.75 26.97 21.61
CA LYS A 62 14.65 28.13 20.72
C LYS A 62 13.38 28.08 19.85
N GLY A 63 12.91 26.88 19.51
CA GLY A 63 11.77 26.68 18.62
C GLY A 63 11.64 25.24 18.14
N PRO A 64 10.65 24.93 17.28
CA PRO A 64 10.47 23.59 16.74
C PRO A 64 11.65 23.18 15.86
N TYR A 65 11.91 21.87 15.80
CA TYR A 65 12.91 21.32 14.89
C TYR A 65 12.39 21.38 13.45
N ALA A 66 13.18 21.95 12.54
CA ALA A 66 12.81 22.04 11.13
C ALA A 66 12.89 20.67 10.46
N GLN A 67 11.79 20.25 9.83
CA GLN A 67 11.74 19.00 9.07
C GLN A 67 12.61 19.07 7.80
N ALA A 68 13.22 17.94 7.44
CA ALA A 68 13.91 17.78 6.16
C ALA A 68 12.91 17.76 5.00
N SER A 69 13.35 18.10 3.78
CA SER A 69 12.49 18.14 2.59
C SER A 69 11.91 16.77 2.19
N ASN A 70 12.57 15.69 2.59
CA ASN A 70 12.13 14.31 2.36
C ASN A 70 11.40 13.69 3.56
N TYR A 71 11.10 14.48 4.59
CA TYR A 71 10.39 14.00 5.76
C TYR A 71 8.92 13.69 5.41
N GLU A 72 8.48 12.52 5.83
CA GLU A 72 7.08 12.10 5.77
C GLU A 72 6.62 11.83 7.20
N ALA A 73 5.52 12.47 7.61
CA ALA A 73 4.95 12.25 8.93
C ALA A 73 4.64 10.75 9.14
N PRO A 74 4.85 10.20 10.36
CA PRO A 74 4.66 8.76 10.60
C PRO A 74 3.28 8.24 10.20
N GLU A 75 2.22 9.00 10.47
CA GLU A 75 0.84 8.64 10.13
C GLU A 75 0.64 8.57 8.61
N THR A 76 1.10 9.60 7.88
CA THR A 76 1.08 9.63 6.41
C THR A 76 1.84 8.45 5.83
N ARG A 77 3.04 8.16 6.36
CA ARG A 77 3.85 7.02 5.91
C ARG A 77 3.14 5.69 6.15
N GLN A 78 2.51 5.50 7.31
CA GLN A 78 1.75 4.28 7.59
C GLN A 78 0.56 4.15 6.65
N MET A 79 -0.17 5.24 6.41
CA MET A 79 -1.29 5.26 5.47
C MET A 79 -0.85 4.88 4.06
N ARG A 80 0.25 5.46 3.57
CA ARG A 80 0.82 5.12 2.26
C ARG A 80 1.22 3.65 2.17
N LEU A 81 1.94 3.12 3.16
CA LEU A 81 2.33 1.71 3.19
C LEU A 81 1.13 0.77 3.23
N TYR A 82 0.08 1.14 3.96
CA TYR A 82 -1.17 0.39 4.01
C TYR A 82 -1.88 0.39 2.66
N LEU A 83 -1.96 1.54 1.99
CA LEU A 83 -2.53 1.67 0.65
C LEU A 83 -1.75 0.81 -0.36
N GLU A 84 -0.41 0.90 -0.37
CA GLU A 84 0.45 0.09 -1.23
C GLU A 84 0.29 -1.42 -0.96
N ALA A 85 0.03 -1.83 0.29
CA ALA A 85 -0.27 -3.22 0.63
C ALA A 85 -1.63 -3.65 0.07
N LYS A 86 -2.65 -2.80 0.19
CA LYS A 86 -4.00 -3.06 -0.33
C LYS A 86 -4.03 -3.14 -1.86
N GLU A 87 -3.32 -2.25 -2.53
CA GLU A 87 -3.20 -2.30 -4.00
C GLU A 87 -2.49 -3.56 -4.47
N ARG A 88 -1.44 -4.02 -3.76
CA ARG A 88 -0.78 -5.29 -4.07
C ARG A 88 -1.69 -6.49 -3.85
N GLU A 89 -2.42 -6.51 -2.74
CA GLU A 89 -3.41 -7.57 -2.45
C GLU A 89 -4.48 -7.64 -3.54
N GLN A 90 -4.99 -6.48 -3.97
CA GLN A 90 -5.99 -6.38 -5.02
C GLN A 90 -5.46 -6.89 -6.37
N LYS A 91 -4.25 -6.49 -6.77
CA LYS A 91 -3.63 -6.97 -8.02
C LYS A 91 -3.43 -8.48 -8.02
N VAL A 92 -2.92 -9.04 -6.92
CA VAL A 92 -2.74 -10.49 -6.79
C VAL A 92 -4.10 -11.21 -6.86
N ARG A 93 -5.13 -10.65 -6.23
CA ARG A 93 -6.49 -11.19 -6.31
C ARG A 93 -6.99 -11.20 -7.76
N GLU A 94 -6.93 -10.08 -8.46
CA GLU A 94 -7.36 -9.97 -9.85
C GLU A 94 -6.61 -10.94 -10.79
N GLU A 95 -5.30 -11.11 -10.57
CA GLU A 95 -4.48 -12.07 -11.33
C GLU A 95 -4.92 -13.52 -11.06
N LEU A 96 -5.16 -13.87 -9.79
CA LEU A 96 -5.62 -15.21 -9.41
C LEU A 96 -7.03 -15.48 -9.94
N GLU A 97 -7.94 -14.53 -9.83
CA GLU A 97 -9.30 -14.60 -10.38
C GLU A 97 -9.27 -14.77 -11.90
N SER A 98 -8.43 -14.01 -12.60
CA SER A 98 -8.27 -14.14 -14.05
C SER A 98 -7.72 -15.52 -14.47
N ARG A 99 -6.76 -16.05 -13.70
CA ARG A 99 -6.22 -17.40 -13.93
C ARG A 99 -7.27 -18.48 -13.66
N LEU A 100 -8.01 -18.36 -12.57
CA LEU A 100 -9.09 -19.27 -12.23
C LEU A 100 -10.14 -19.33 -13.35
N GLN A 101 -10.63 -18.16 -13.80
CA GLN A 101 -11.55 -18.09 -14.95
C GLN A 101 -11.01 -18.77 -16.22
N THR A 102 -9.69 -18.68 -16.43
CA THR A 102 -9.06 -19.32 -17.59
C THR A 102 -9.06 -20.84 -17.46
N VAL A 103 -8.78 -21.36 -16.26
CA VAL A 103 -8.83 -22.79 -15.96
C VAL A 103 -10.27 -23.30 -16.07
N ASP A 104 -11.22 -22.65 -15.40
CA ASP A 104 -12.63 -23.06 -15.39
C ASP A 104 -13.23 -23.04 -16.81
N PHE A 105 -12.88 -22.04 -17.63
CA PHE A 105 -13.30 -22.01 -19.03
C PHE A 105 -12.73 -23.18 -19.84
N ALA A 106 -11.45 -23.52 -19.62
CA ALA A 106 -10.81 -24.65 -20.31
C ALA A 106 -11.45 -25.98 -19.92
N GLU A 107 -11.76 -26.17 -18.63
CA GLU A 107 -12.48 -27.35 -18.14
C GLU A 107 -13.88 -27.42 -18.73
N TRP A 108 -14.64 -26.32 -18.72
CA TRP A 108 -15.98 -26.27 -19.28
C TRP A 108 -16.02 -26.56 -20.78
N ILE A 109 -15.10 -26.01 -21.59
CA ILE A 109 -15.03 -26.34 -23.01
C ILE A 109 -14.64 -27.80 -23.23
N SER A 110 -13.77 -28.37 -22.38
CA SER A 110 -13.29 -29.74 -22.56
C SER A 110 -14.38 -30.81 -22.42
N ILE A 111 -15.47 -30.50 -21.73
CA ILE A 111 -16.61 -31.42 -21.54
C ILE A 111 -17.70 -31.28 -22.60
N LEU A 112 -17.63 -30.24 -23.45
CA LEU A 112 -18.64 -29.98 -24.47
C LEU A 112 -18.28 -30.62 -25.82
N THR A 113 -19.30 -31.15 -26.50
CA THR A 113 -19.23 -31.63 -27.87
C THR A 113 -19.27 -30.47 -28.88
N SER A 114 -18.90 -30.75 -30.14
CA SER A 114 -18.95 -29.74 -31.21
C SER A 114 -20.38 -29.25 -31.49
N GLU A 115 -21.35 -30.15 -31.37
CA GLU A 115 -22.77 -29.86 -31.50
C GLU A 115 -23.24 -28.95 -30.37
N GLU A 116 -22.91 -29.24 -29.11
CA GLU A 116 -23.27 -28.41 -27.96
C GLU A 116 -22.63 -27.02 -28.05
N ILE A 117 -21.35 -26.94 -28.42
CA ILE A 117 -20.65 -25.68 -28.67
C ILE A 117 -21.38 -24.84 -29.73
N SER A 118 -21.86 -25.49 -30.80
CA SER A 118 -22.60 -24.82 -31.88
C SER A 118 -24.01 -24.39 -31.48
N GLN A 119 -24.62 -25.03 -30.48
CA GLN A 119 -25.89 -24.57 -29.89
C GLN A 119 -25.68 -23.37 -28.96
N ILE A 120 -24.57 -23.34 -28.22
CA ILE A 120 -24.26 -22.25 -27.28
C ILE A 120 -23.85 -20.97 -28.04
N VAL A 121 -22.94 -21.10 -29.01
CA VAL A 121 -22.53 -20.00 -29.90
C VAL A 121 -22.64 -20.49 -31.34
N PRO A 122 -23.76 -20.20 -32.03
CA PRO A 122 -23.96 -20.56 -33.42
C PRO A 122 -22.86 -20.00 -34.31
N PRO A 123 -22.23 -20.83 -35.16
CA PRO A 123 -21.21 -20.34 -36.07
C PRO A 123 -21.82 -19.36 -37.07
N SER A 124 -21.09 -18.28 -37.33
CA SER A 124 -21.47 -17.28 -38.34
C SER A 124 -20.33 -17.07 -39.33
N ASN A 125 -20.63 -16.39 -40.44
CA ASN A 125 -19.61 -16.03 -41.44
C ASN A 125 -18.43 -15.24 -40.86
N PHE A 126 -18.66 -14.51 -39.75
CA PHE A 126 -17.65 -13.68 -39.07
C PHE A 126 -17.00 -14.36 -37.85
N ALA A 127 -17.53 -15.51 -37.41
CA ALA A 127 -17.02 -16.27 -36.27
C ALA A 127 -17.23 -17.78 -36.54
N LYS A 128 -16.34 -18.36 -37.35
CA LYS A 128 -16.32 -19.80 -37.62
C LYS A 128 -15.90 -20.57 -36.37
N ILE A 129 -16.36 -21.82 -36.25
CA ILE A 129 -15.96 -22.71 -35.14
C ILE A 129 -14.44 -22.78 -35.06
N GLY A 130 -13.88 -22.61 -33.86
CA GLY A 130 -12.43 -22.63 -33.61
C GLY A 130 -11.69 -21.34 -33.99
N SER A 131 -12.38 -20.33 -34.52
CA SER A 131 -11.78 -19.00 -34.73
C SER A 131 -11.60 -18.25 -33.41
N GLN A 132 -10.72 -17.24 -33.41
CA GLN A 132 -10.54 -16.33 -32.28
C GLN A 132 -11.85 -15.61 -31.91
N GLY A 133 -12.63 -15.18 -32.91
CA GLY A 133 -13.93 -14.54 -32.69
C GLY A 133 -14.95 -15.46 -32.00
N HIS A 134 -14.98 -16.72 -32.41
CA HIS A 134 -15.85 -17.74 -31.79
C HIS A 134 -15.42 -18.06 -30.34
N SER A 135 -14.11 -18.15 -30.11
CA SER A 135 -13.55 -18.35 -28.76
C SER A 135 -13.86 -17.19 -27.81
N VAL A 136 -13.84 -15.94 -28.29
CA VAL A 136 -14.23 -14.76 -27.49
C VAL A 136 -15.72 -14.81 -27.12
N GLN A 137 -16.58 -15.17 -28.07
CA GLN A 137 -18.02 -15.31 -27.81
C GLN A 137 -18.32 -16.42 -26.80
N LEU A 138 -17.63 -17.57 -26.89
CA LEU A 138 -17.74 -18.66 -25.90
C LEU A 138 -17.27 -18.22 -24.50
N LYS A 139 -16.14 -17.51 -24.41
CA LYS A 139 -15.67 -16.94 -23.13
C LYS A 139 -16.67 -15.94 -22.54
N GLN A 140 -17.31 -15.12 -23.38
CA GLN A 140 -18.35 -14.19 -22.93
C GLN A 140 -19.60 -14.93 -22.44
N TYR A 141 -20.02 -15.98 -23.13
CA TYR A 141 -21.13 -16.81 -22.70
C TYR A 141 -20.83 -17.49 -21.35
N PHE A 142 -19.65 -18.11 -21.24
CA PHE A 142 -19.17 -18.77 -20.02
C PHE A 142 -19.25 -17.83 -18.81
N ARG A 143 -18.66 -16.63 -18.94
CA ARG A 143 -18.67 -15.60 -17.87
C ARG A 143 -20.07 -15.16 -17.46
N LYS A 144 -21.04 -15.15 -18.38
CA LYS A 144 -22.40 -14.67 -18.11
C LYS A 144 -23.34 -15.75 -17.57
N ASN A 145 -23.13 -17.01 -17.92
CA ASN A 145 -24.13 -18.06 -17.73
C ASN A 145 -23.63 -19.29 -16.98
N VAL A 146 -22.31 -19.48 -16.86
CA VAL A 146 -21.71 -20.71 -16.33
C VAL A 146 -20.79 -20.42 -15.15
N ASP A 147 -19.97 -19.37 -15.23
CA ASP A 147 -19.12 -18.92 -14.12
C ASP A 147 -20.00 -18.47 -12.95
N ARG A 148 -20.15 -19.34 -11.95
CA ARG A 148 -20.95 -19.10 -10.73
C ARG A 148 -20.14 -18.42 -9.63
N ILE A 149 -18.88 -18.04 -9.86
CA ILE A 149 -18.03 -17.43 -8.83
C ILE A 149 -18.41 -15.95 -8.60
N TYR A 150 -19.17 -15.33 -9.51
CA TYR A 150 -19.73 -13.98 -9.31
C TYR A 150 -21.21 -13.88 -9.72
N PRO A 151 -22.14 -14.45 -8.95
CA PRO A 151 -23.55 -14.16 -9.13
C PRO A 151 -23.83 -12.80 -8.46
N GLU A 152 -23.93 -11.75 -9.27
CA GLU A 152 -24.37 -10.40 -8.90
C GLU A 152 -23.43 -9.57 -7.97
N ARG A 153 -22.96 -8.44 -8.52
CA ARG A 153 -22.77 -7.20 -7.74
C ARG A 153 -23.75 -6.17 -8.29
#